data_AF-L1J301-F1
#
_entry.id   AF-L1J301-F1
#
_cell.length_a   1.000
_cell.length_b   1.000
_cell.length_c   1.000
_cell.angle_alpha   90.00
_cell.angle_beta   90.00
_cell.angle_gamma   90.00
#
_symmetry.space_group_name_H-M   'P 1'
#
loop_
_entity.id
_entity.type
_entity.pdbx_description
1 polymer ?
#
loop_
_entity_poly.entity_id
_entity_poly.type
_entity_poly.pdbx_seq_one_letter_code
_entity_poly.pdbx_strand_id
1 'polypeptide(L)'
;HTDWVNDVVVMSDEATLVTASSDTTIKFWNIANETCTATLKEHCDYVKALAYARNAQFLASAGLDRDVYIWDTVALQKPVAQMPGHKDSVYCIATNNDGKLVVSGSTERVSTHAIGLIRLWDPRTGERTGRLKGHTDNIRCILLSEDGTKCISGSSDATIKIWDIGQQRCIQSIAIHTDSVWSIALDPQNLNLYSGGKDCNIFCTDLRTLDSTLLHKAADPVTKLLLSPARSLWVSTVSADLQFLDVEPLLRAGARGPSPLFIPSLSSAHVARSDHQVWAKKLQVRNLVPLLANPTHVIKGLPAIVKHDFLENRRCVLTEDTAGDVALWDVTKAQKIQEYGKVDFRETRKSLEKELLVPAWCTVDCKLGSLTVNLDFPQVFSAELYANDAGFPHTPELEETKMNVGFRILRSLLKRWLQGRRVRPQGEHATASLTALSCPEQTVIISEDSGTKPLICRRVFEWDGSEPVDILPEWLVQSLERDAPHNDKGERVGFYLTAHPDCDIRQMQQGKLNAPQILRARKVLHYAMTKLQLDTQIPAKLKRPDVREPFDYLELVCNERIVPLDMNLMTIRKYVAKNPDELVLQYRWKESMAKSDSAVKGFA
;
A
#
# COMPACT_ATOMS: atom_id res chain seq x y z
N HIS A 1 8.93 10.28 1.16
CA HIS A 1 8.54 9.21 2.10
C HIS A 1 7.97 8.05 1.31
N THR A 2 8.04 6.83 1.83
CA THR A 2 7.53 5.61 1.16
C THR A 2 6.25 5.06 1.81
N ASP A 3 5.83 5.66 2.92
CA ASP A 3 4.60 5.34 3.63
C ASP A 3 3.91 6.62 4.14
N TRP A 4 2.84 6.48 4.91
CA TRP A 4 2.03 7.56 5.45
C TRP A 4 2.87 8.61 6.18
N VAL A 5 2.69 9.88 5.81
CA VAL A 5 3.21 11.02 6.59
C VAL A 5 2.23 11.30 7.72
N ASN A 6 2.64 10.98 8.94
CA ASN A 6 1.81 11.01 10.14
C ASN A 6 1.74 12.40 10.77
N ASP A 7 2.84 13.14 10.72
CA ASP A 7 2.93 14.47 11.32
C ASP A 7 3.86 15.38 10.53
N VAL A 8 3.63 16.69 10.67
CA VAL A 8 4.36 17.73 9.96
C VAL A 8 4.46 18.98 10.83
N VAL A 9 5.63 19.61 10.80
CA VAL A 9 5.92 20.86 11.50
C VAL A 9 6.66 21.81 10.57
N VAL A 10 6.24 23.08 10.56
CA VAL A 10 7.00 24.17 9.91
C VAL A 10 7.88 24.83 10.97
N MET A 11 9.16 24.97 10.65
CA MET A 11 10.18 25.54 11.53
C MET A 11 10.05 27.07 11.62
N SER A 12 10.75 27.69 12.58
CA SER A 12 10.67 29.14 12.81
C SER A 12 11.23 30.00 11.68
N ASP A 13 12.03 29.42 10.80
CA ASP A 13 12.58 30.08 9.61
C ASP A 13 11.56 30.19 8.46
N GLU A 14 10.40 29.54 8.59
CA GLU A 14 9.35 29.40 7.56
C GLU A 14 9.82 28.82 6.21
N ALA A 15 11.08 28.36 6.16
CA ALA A 15 11.71 27.79 4.99
C ALA A 15 11.91 26.28 5.12
N THR A 16 11.90 25.77 6.34
CA THR A 16 12.13 24.35 6.63
C THR A 16 10.86 23.66 7.10
N LEU A 17 10.49 22.58 6.42
CA LEU A 17 9.43 21.66 6.78
C LEU A 17 10.04 20.38 7.38
N VAL A 18 9.48 19.88 8.46
CA VAL A 18 9.85 18.59 9.05
C VAL A 18 8.67 17.65 9.01
N THR A 19 8.88 16.43 8.53
CA THR A 19 7.83 15.41 8.40
C THR A 19 8.23 14.12 9.11
N ALA A 20 7.27 13.47 9.75
CA ALA A 20 7.40 12.17 10.38
C ALA A 20 6.53 11.14 9.65
N SER A 21 7.06 9.95 9.40
CA SER A 21 6.42 8.97 8.53
C SER A 21 6.39 7.56 9.13
N SER A 22 5.45 6.77 8.63
CA SER A 22 5.39 5.32 8.85
C SER A 22 6.52 4.56 8.16
N ASP A 23 7.30 5.20 7.29
CA ASP A 23 8.53 4.61 6.74
C ASP A 23 9.72 4.64 7.74
N THR A 24 9.41 4.84 9.02
CA THR A 24 10.34 4.97 10.15
C THR A 24 11.32 6.15 10.06
N THR A 25 11.13 7.09 9.11
CA THR A 25 12.04 8.22 8.93
C THR A 25 11.41 9.56 9.31
N ILE A 26 12.29 10.48 9.71
CA ILE A 26 11.98 11.91 9.81
C ILE A 26 12.77 12.61 8.71
N LYS A 27 12.11 13.48 7.95
CA LYS A 27 12.76 14.22 6.85
C LYS A 27 12.63 15.71 7.04
N PHE A 28 13.70 16.41 6.72
CA PHE A 28 13.76 17.87 6.64
C PHE A 28 13.70 18.26 5.17
N TRP A 29 12.89 19.26 4.87
CA TRP A 29 12.67 19.74 3.52
C TRP A 29 12.87 21.23 3.47
N ASN A 30 13.55 21.70 2.43
CA ASN A 30 13.53 23.10 2.08
C ASN A 30 12.30 23.36 1.20
N ILE A 31 11.43 24.25 1.67
CA ILE A 31 10.14 24.55 1.04
C ILE A 31 10.34 25.26 -0.31
N ALA A 32 11.32 26.15 -0.41
CA ALA A 32 11.53 26.99 -1.59
C ALA A 32 12.03 26.21 -2.81
N ASN A 33 12.82 25.16 -2.60
CA ASN A 33 13.37 24.34 -3.69
C ASN A 33 12.81 22.90 -3.74
N GLU A 34 11.87 22.57 -2.85
CA GLU A 34 11.20 21.27 -2.76
C GLU A 34 12.17 20.08 -2.58
N THR A 35 13.31 20.29 -1.93
CA THR A 35 14.32 19.25 -1.73
C THR A 35 14.37 18.73 -0.30
N CYS A 36 14.63 17.42 -0.15
CA CYS A 36 14.93 16.80 1.15
C CYS A 36 16.38 17.12 1.53
N THR A 37 16.58 17.86 2.61
CA THR A 37 17.91 18.30 3.08
C THR A 37 18.54 17.32 4.07
N ALA A 38 17.73 16.63 4.89
CA ALA A 38 18.20 15.62 5.83
C ALA A 38 17.18 14.49 6.00
N THR A 39 17.66 13.28 6.33
CA THR A 39 16.81 12.12 6.68
C THR A 39 17.37 11.46 7.94
N LEU A 40 16.57 11.44 9.00
CA LEU A 40 16.89 10.79 10.27
C LEU A 40 16.26 9.39 10.30
N LYS A 41 17.04 8.37 10.68
CA LYS A 41 16.67 6.95 10.58
C LYS A 41 16.79 6.16 11.90
N GLU A 42 16.90 6.86 13.04
CA GLU A 42 17.09 6.23 14.35
C GLU A 42 15.85 5.44 14.81
N HIS A 43 14.64 5.96 14.55
CA HIS A 43 13.41 5.24 14.85
C HIS A 43 13.38 3.86 14.17
N CYS A 44 12.85 2.85 14.86
CA CYS A 44 12.79 1.46 14.38
C CYS A 44 11.36 0.97 14.07
N ASP A 45 10.38 1.85 14.23
CA ASP A 45 8.97 1.64 13.87
C ASP A 45 8.37 3.00 13.44
N TYR A 46 7.07 3.06 13.18
CA TYR A 46 6.39 4.23 12.61
C TYR A 46 6.54 5.46 13.50
N VAL A 47 7.04 6.56 12.93
CA VAL A 47 7.11 7.85 13.63
C VAL A 47 5.73 8.50 13.55
N LYS A 48 5.09 8.68 14.70
CA LYS A 48 3.68 9.09 14.79
C LYS A 48 3.48 10.57 15.06
N ALA A 49 4.40 11.22 15.78
CA ALA A 49 4.20 12.59 16.23
C ALA A 49 5.51 13.37 16.31
N LEU A 50 5.40 14.68 16.08
CA LEU A 50 6.47 15.67 16.18
C LEU A 50 6.04 16.82 17.11
N ALA A 51 7.00 17.40 17.81
CA ALA A 51 6.81 18.64 18.56
C ALA A 51 8.06 19.51 18.44
N TYR A 52 7.88 20.81 18.21
CA TYR A 52 8.98 21.73 17.97
C TYR A 52 8.99 22.86 19.00
N ALA A 53 10.13 23.01 19.68
CA ALA A 53 10.37 24.11 20.61
C ALA A 53 11.08 25.25 19.86
N ARG A 54 10.31 26.27 19.44
CA ARG A 54 10.81 27.34 18.56
C ARG A 54 11.98 28.12 19.17
N ASN A 55 11.88 28.50 20.43
CA ASN A 55 12.88 29.33 21.10
C ASN A 55 14.12 28.51 21.48
N ALA A 56 13.93 27.23 21.83
CA ALA A 56 15.01 26.32 22.20
C ALA A 56 15.65 25.61 20.98
N GLN A 57 15.06 25.76 19.78
CA GLN A 57 15.54 25.20 18.51
C GLN A 57 15.80 23.68 18.54
N PHE A 58 14.96 22.93 19.25
CA PHE A 58 14.97 21.47 19.20
C PHE A 58 13.63 20.92 18.70
N LEU A 59 13.71 19.75 18.08
CA LEU A 59 12.58 18.94 17.66
C LEU A 59 12.49 17.70 18.55
N ALA A 60 11.30 17.35 19.00
CA ALA A 60 11.02 16.06 19.63
C ALA A 60 10.23 15.18 18.66
N SER A 61 10.58 13.90 18.58
CA SER A 61 9.86 12.91 17.79
C SER A 61 9.51 11.69 18.61
N ALA A 62 8.38 11.06 18.29
CA ALA A 62 7.93 9.85 18.96
C ALA A 62 7.16 8.92 18.03
N GLY A 63 7.21 7.62 18.31
CA GLY A 63 6.63 6.61 17.45
C GLY A 63 6.16 5.34 18.15
N LEU A 64 5.87 4.34 17.33
CA LEU A 64 5.42 3.02 17.78
C LEU A 64 6.55 2.20 18.43
N ASP A 65 7.80 2.58 18.18
CA ASP A 65 9.02 2.04 18.80
C ASP A 65 9.18 2.41 20.27
N ARG A 66 8.25 3.21 20.81
CA ARG A 66 8.15 3.59 22.23
C ARG A 66 9.22 4.59 22.67
N ASP A 67 10.09 4.99 21.77
CA ASP A 67 11.15 5.95 22.04
C ASP A 67 10.68 7.38 21.75
N VAL A 68 11.23 8.30 22.53
CA VAL A 68 11.13 9.74 22.29
C VAL A 68 12.55 10.27 22.11
N TYR A 69 12.82 10.88 20.95
CA TYR A 69 14.11 11.46 20.63
C TYR A 69 14.02 12.99 20.59
N ILE A 70 15.07 13.64 21.09
CA ILE A 70 15.28 15.08 20.99
C ILE A 70 16.38 15.35 19.99
N TRP A 71 16.12 16.24 19.03
CA TRP A 71 17.00 16.56 17.92
C TRP A 71 17.36 18.03 17.97
N ASP A 72 18.66 18.32 17.89
CA ASP A 72 19.15 19.65 17.58
C ASP A 72 18.86 19.92 16.10
N THR A 73 18.12 21.00 15.85
CA THR A 73 17.64 21.34 14.51
C THR A 73 18.71 21.94 13.60
N VAL A 74 19.87 22.30 14.16
CA VAL A 74 21.04 22.82 13.44
C VAL A 74 22.02 21.69 13.14
N ALA A 75 22.34 20.84 14.13
CA ALA A 75 23.34 19.79 13.95
C ALA A 75 22.84 18.59 13.12
N LEU A 76 21.58 18.18 13.30
CA LEU A 76 20.87 17.14 12.52
C LEU A 76 21.64 15.82 12.26
N GLN A 77 22.57 15.43 13.13
CA GLN A 77 23.34 14.18 12.94
C GLN A 77 22.86 13.02 13.83
N LYS A 78 22.58 13.31 15.10
CA LYS A 78 22.21 12.32 16.11
C LYS A 78 21.23 12.95 17.10
N PRO A 79 20.40 12.14 17.78
CA PRO A 79 19.59 12.65 18.86
C PRO A 79 20.49 13.17 19.97
N VAL A 80 20.17 14.36 20.49
CA VAL A 80 20.84 14.99 21.63
C VAL A 80 20.48 14.26 22.91
N ALA A 81 19.25 13.73 22.98
CA ALA A 81 18.77 12.90 24.06
C ALA A 81 17.79 11.85 23.54
N GLN A 82 17.81 10.70 24.19
CA GLN A 82 16.76 9.69 24.11
C GLN A 82 16.07 9.67 25.49
N MET A 83 14.75 9.65 25.49
CA MET A 83 13.95 9.57 26.71
C MET A 83 13.35 8.17 26.85
N PRO A 84 14.13 7.18 27.33
CA PRO A 84 13.67 5.81 27.44
C PRO A 84 12.64 5.69 28.57
N GLY A 85 11.52 5.02 28.32
CA GLY A 85 10.65 4.62 29.43
C GLY A 85 9.19 4.41 29.13
N HIS A 86 8.70 4.68 27.92
CA HIS A 86 7.40 4.15 27.53
C HIS A 86 7.47 2.62 27.37
N LYS A 87 6.47 1.93 27.92
CA LYS A 87 6.35 0.48 27.79
C LYS A 87 5.54 0.07 26.56
N ASP A 88 4.91 1.05 25.91
CA ASP A 88 3.97 0.87 24.82
C ASP A 88 4.08 2.05 23.85
N SER A 89 3.47 1.93 22.68
CA SER A 89 3.60 2.87 21.57
C SER A 89 3.15 4.29 21.93
N VAL A 90 3.89 5.29 21.40
CA VAL A 90 3.61 6.72 21.60
C VAL A 90 2.85 7.25 20.38
N TYR A 91 1.73 7.93 20.63
CA TYR A 91 0.84 8.41 19.55
C TYR A 91 0.81 9.93 19.42
N CYS A 92 1.19 10.67 20.46
CA CYS A 92 1.24 12.12 20.42
C CYS A 92 2.34 12.67 21.33
N ILE A 93 2.89 13.83 20.95
CA ILE A 93 3.91 14.55 21.69
C ILE A 93 3.64 16.06 21.60
N ALA A 94 3.96 16.81 22.65
CA ALA A 94 3.91 18.27 22.67
C ALA A 94 5.08 18.84 23.49
N THR A 95 5.46 20.06 23.15
CA THR A 95 6.44 20.89 23.86
C THR A 95 5.98 22.34 23.82
N ASN A 96 6.46 23.17 24.74
CA ASN A 96 6.26 24.62 24.69
C ASN A 96 7.36 25.28 23.84
N ASN A 97 7.20 26.54 23.40
CA ASN A 97 8.21 27.15 22.52
C ASN A 97 9.56 27.31 23.23
N ASP A 98 9.56 27.57 24.54
CA ASP A 98 10.75 27.61 25.40
C ASP A 98 11.43 26.25 25.59
N GLY A 99 10.75 25.15 25.25
CA GLY A 99 11.31 23.81 25.32
C GLY A 99 11.71 23.39 26.75
N LYS A 100 10.97 23.82 27.77
CA LYS A 100 11.24 23.46 29.17
C LYS A 100 10.65 22.12 29.57
N LEU A 101 9.65 21.64 28.82
CA LEU A 101 8.90 20.44 29.13
C LEU A 101 8.47 19.74 27.85
N VAL A 102 8.75 18.44 27.78
CA VAL A 102 8.22 17.55 26.75
C VAL A 102 7.19 16.62 27.37
N VAL A 103 6.05 16.50 26.69
CA VAL A 103 4.92 15.69 27.14
C VAL A 103 4.54 14.70 26.06
N SER A 104 4.41 13.43 26.41
CA SER A 104 4.12 12.35 25.47
C SER A 104 2.94 11.48 25.94
N GLY A 105 2.05 11.11 25.02
CA GLY A 105 0.89 10.27 25.26
C GLY A 105 1.05 8.90 24.62
N SER A 106 0.77 7.84 25.39
CA SER A 106 0.94 6.44 24.96
C SER A 106 -0.22 5.54 25.35
N THR A 107 -0.26 4.33 24.76
CA THR A 107 -1.15 3.22 25.09
C THR A 107 -0.74 2.44 26.35
N GLU A 108 0.20 2.96 27.13
CA GLU A 108 0.75 2.22 28.26
C GLU A 108 -0.29 1.90 29.34
N ARG A 109 -0.48 0.59 29.55
CA ARG A 109 -1.32 0.10 30.64
C ARG A 109 -0.71 0.38 32.01
N VAL A 110 -1.44 1.18 32.80
CA VAL A 110 -1.08 1.56 34.16
C VAL A 110 -1.76 0.66 35.19
N SER A 111 -2.99 0.20 34.91
CA SER A 111 -3.76 -0.69 35.78
C SER A 111 -4.78 -1.51 34.97
N THR A 112 -5.58 -2.34 35.65
CA THR A 112 -6.70 -3.05 35.02
C THR A 112 -7.67 -2.11 34.29
N HIS A 113 -7.82 -0.86 34.74
CA HIS A 113 -8.81 0.10 34.23
C HIS A 113 -8.21 1.35 33.56
N ALA A 114 -6.88 1.50 33.52
CA ALA A 114 -6.21 2.67 32.93
C ALA A 114 -5.15 2.23 31.89
N ILE A 115 -5.36 2.66 30.64
CA ILE A 115 -4.52 2.32 29.47
C ILE A 115 -3.81 3.56 28.91
N GLY A 116 -4.28 4.79 29.21
CA GLY A 116 -3.64 6.02 28.73
C GLY A 116 -2.73 6.63 29.79
N LEU A 117 -1.42 6.67 29.51
CA LEU A 117 -0.43 7.36 30.36
C LEU A 117 0.22 8.52 29.61
N ILE A 118 0.26 9.68 30.28
CA ILE A 118 1.04 10.83 29.85
C ILE A 118 2.34 10.86 30.66
N ARG A 119 3.48 11.00 29.99
CA ARG A 119 4.78 11.23 30.64
C ARG A 119 5.24 12.66 30.47
N LEU A 120 5.99 13.13 31.45
CA LEU A 120 6.58 14.46 31.53
C LEU A 120 8.10 14.32 31.63
N TRP A 121 8.81 15.11 30.84
CA TRP A 121 10.26 15.04 30.75
C TRP A 121 10.89 16.42 30.66
N ASP A 122 12.07 16.58 31.27
CA ASP A 122 12.95 17.72 31.02
C ASP A 122 13.82 17.40 29.79
N PRO A 123 13.65 18.10 28.65
CA PRO A 123 14.40 17.82 27.43
C PRO A 123 15.90 18.12 27.52
N ARG A 124 16.33 18.95 28.49
CA ARG A 124 17.76 19.26 28.66
C ARG A 124 18.51 18.14 29.36
N THR A 125 17.87 17.46 30.29
CA THR A 125 18.49 16.38 31.08
C THR A 125 18.11 14.99 30.56
N GLY A 126 17.00 14.88 29.83
CA GLY A 126 16.40 13.60 29.47
C GLY A 126 15.70 12.91 30.65
N GLU A 127 15.63 13.56 31.81
CA GLU A 127 15.06 12.96 33.02
C GLU A 127 13.54 13.07 33.05
N ARG A 128 12.90 12.04 33.62
CA ARG A 128 11.46 12.00 33.80
C ARG A 128 11.07 12.86 35.00
N THR A 129 10.31 13.93 34.77
CA THR A 129 9.84 14.86 35.81
C THR A 129 8.51 14.43 36.43
N GLY A 130 7.71 13.62 35.73
CA GLY A 130 6.42 13.17 36.26
C GLY A 130 5.61 12.30 35.31
N ARG A 131 4.38 11.97 35.73
CA ARG A 131 3.41 11.23 34.93
C ARG A 131 1.97 11.60 35.32
N LEU A 132 1.07 11.63 34.35
CA LEU A 132 -0.35 11.91 34.57
C LEU A 132 -1.19 10.68 34.23
N LYS A 133 -2.08 10.32 35.15
CA LYS A 133 -2.95 9.13 35.06
C LYS A 133 -4.40 9.56 35.06
N GLY A 134 -5.21 8.93 34.20
CA GLY A 134 -6.67 9.10 34.24
C GLY A 134 -7.39 8.78 32.94
N HIS A 135 -6.70 8.72 31.80
CA HIS A 135 -7.30 8.20 30.57
C HIS A 135 -7.44 6.68 30.62
N THR A 136 -8.54 6.18 30.05
CA THR A 136 -8.86 4.74 30.03
C THR A 136 -8.49 4.06 28.73
N ASP A 137 -8.02 4.81 27.74
CA ASP A 137 -7.63 4.34 26.41
C ASP A 137 -6.51 5.23 25.81
N ASN A 138 -6.06 4.90 24.60
CA ASN A 138 -4.99 5.56 23.85
C ASN A 138 -5.17 7.07 23.78
N ILE A 139 -4.10 7.81 24.08
CA ILE A 139 -4.05 9.27 24.00
C ILE A 139 -3.55 9.65 22.61
N ARG A 140 -4.39 10.31 21.83
CA ARG A 140 -4.16 10.53 20.39
C ARG A 140 -3.70 11.94 20.06
N CYS A 141 -3.96 12.90 20.93
CA CYS A 141 -3.55 14.29 20.76
C CYS A 141 -3.29 14.93 22.11
N ILE A 142 -2.36 15.88 22.12
CA ILE A 142 -1.93 16.57 23.32
C ILE A 142 -1.46 17.98 22.98
N LEU A 143 -1.78 18.95 23.84
CA LEU A 143 -1.35 20.33 23.76
C LEU A 143 -0.77 20.74 25.11
N LEU A 144 0.28 21.55 25.08
CA LEU A 144 0.90 22.12 26.27
C LEU A 144 0.69 23.63 26.27
N SER A 145 0.39 24.21 27.43
CA SER A 145 0.36 25.66 27.58
C SER A 145 1.76 26.24 27.46
N GLU A 146 1.86 27.49 27.00
CA GLU A 146 3.16 28.12 26.75
C GLU A 146 4.04 28.22 28.01
N ASP A 147 3.41 28.49 29.15
CA ASP A 147 4.05 28.52 30.46
C ASP A 147 4.44 27.13 31.01
N GLY A 148 4.02 26.05 30.35
CA GLY A 148 4.26 24.66 30.76
C GLY A 148 3.49 24.21 32.01
N THR A 149 2.51 25.00 32.49
CA THR A 149 1.79 24.70 33.74
C THR A 149 0.58 23.80 33.54
N LYS A 150 0.00 23.79 32.33
CA LYS A 150 -1.19 23.01 31.99
C LYS A 150 -0.99 22.21 30.71
N CYS A 151 -1.70 21.09 30.65
CA CYS A 151 -1.75 20.24 29.46
C CYS A 151 -3.21 19.88 29.15
N ILE A 152 -3.54 19.76 27.88
CA ILE A 152 -4.84 19.26 27.40
C ILE A 152 -4.59 18.02 26.56
N SER A 153 -5.32 16.93 26.82
CA SER A 153 -5.19 15.67 26.07
C SER A 153 -6.54 15.16 25.60
N GLY A 154 -6.58 14.65 24.37
CA GLY A 154 -7.73 13.93 23.80
C GLY A 154 -7.42 12.43 23.65
N SER A 155 -8.39 11.59 23.97
CA SER A 155 -8.21 10.13 24.02
C SER A 155 -9.28 9.38 23.25
N SER A 156 -8.94 8.13 22.93
CA SER A 156 -9.84 7.13 22.36
C SER A 156 -10.98 6.75 23.32
N ASP A 157 -10.87 7.12 24.61
CA ASP A 157 -11.93 7.00 25.60
C ASP A 157 -13.08 8.01 25.46
N ALA A 158 -13.09 8.79 24.36
CA ALA A 158 -14.06 9.83 24.04
C ALA A 158 -14.07 11.02 24.99
N THR A 159 -13.01 11.20 25.79
CA THR A 159 -12.85 12.34 26.70
C THR A 159 -11.66 13.21 26.32
N ILE A 160 -11.79 14.49 26.69
CA ILE A 160 -10.70 15.45 26.72
C ILE A 160 -10.43 15.77 28.18
N LYS A 161 -9.17 15.78 28.60
CA LYS A 161 -8.78 16.10 29.97
C LYS A 161 -7.85 17.28 30.01
N ILE A 162 -8.06 18.15 31.00
CA ILE A 162 -7.16 19.24 31.34
C ILE A 162 -6.41 18.84 32.60
N TRP A 163 -5.11 19.06 32.58
CA TRP A 163 -4.17 18.66 33.61
C TRP A 163 -3.44 19.87 34.16
N ASP A 164 -3.21 19.85 35.47
CA ASP A 164 -2.26 20.74 36.12
C ASP A 164 -0.95 19.96 36.29
N ILE A 165 0.13 20.48 35.69
CA ILE A 165 1.44 19.84 35.68
C ILE A 165 2.11 19.93 37.05
N GLY A 166 1.96 21.04 37.77
CA GLY A 166 2.54 21.23 39.10
C GLY A 166 1.91 20.30 40.14
N GLN A 167 0.59 20.13 40.07
CA GLN A 167 -0.16 19.21 40.94
C GLN A 167 -0.18 17.76 40.44
N GLN A 168 0.34 17.51 39.23
CA GLN A 168 0.33 16.21 38.54
C GLN A 168 -1.02 15.49 38.57
N ARG A 169 -2.11 16.22 38.35
CA ARG A 169 -3.48 15.66 38.40
C ARG A 169 -4.39 16.23 37.32
N CYS A 170 -5.44 15.46 37.01
CA CYS A 170 -6.53 15.95 36.18
C CYS A 170 -7.30 17.01 36.99
N ILE A 171 -7.49 18.19 36.40
CA ILE A 171 -8.33 19.25 36.96
C ILE A 171 -9.73 19.26 36.37
N GLN A 172 -9.87 18.83 35.11
CA GLN A 172 -11.14 18.86 34.39
C GLN A 172 -11.24 17.73 33.36
N SER A 173 -12.44 17.18 33.21
CA SER A 173 -12.77 16.17 32.19
C SER A 173 -13.97 16.63 31.38
N ILE A 174 -13.77 16.80 30.08
CA ILE A 174 -14.78 17.19 29.10
C ILE A 174 -15.18 15.93 28.34
N ALA A 175 -16.43 15.50 28.49
CA ALA A 175 -16.96 14.30 27.86
C ALA A 175 -18.08 14.67 26.91
N ILE A 176 -17.73 15.31 25.79
CA ILE A 176 -18.69 15.80 24.78
C ILE A 176 -18.74 14.90 23.53
N HIS A 177 -17.62 14.32 23.12
CA HIS A 177 -17.59 13.35 22.02
C HIS A 177 -18.25 12.02 22.38
N THR A 178 -18.73 11.32 21.34
CA THR A 178 -19.39 10.01 21.46
C THR A 178 -18.51 8.82 21.07
N ASP A 179 -17.35 9.11 20.49
CA ASP A 179 -16.28 8.16 20.13
C ASP A 179 -14.92 8.88 20.29
N SER A 180 -13.83 8.22 19.91
CA SER A 180 -12.45 8.66 20.09
C SER A 180 -12.18 10.09 19.62
N VAL A 181 -11.48 10.87 20.45
CA VAL A 181 -10.96 12.20 20.10
C VAL A 181 -9.55 12.04 19.52
N TRP A 182 -9.33 12.54 18.31
CA TRP A 182 -8.06 12.37 17.60
C TRP A 182 -7.29 13.67 17.42
N SER A 183 -7.96 14.81 17.45
CA SER A 183 -7.32 16.10 17.29
C SER A 183 -7.95 17.17 18.17
N ILE A 184 -7.10 18.06 18.66
CA ILE A 184 -7.46 19.24 19.43
C ILE A 184 -6.64 20.43 18.94
N ALA A 185 -7.21 21.62 19.02
CA ALA A 185 -6.52 22.88 18.74
C ALA A 185 -7.00 23.95 19.72
N LEU A 186 -6.10 24.86 20.12
CA LEU A 186 -6.41 25.99 20.99
C LEU A 186 -6.35 27.30 20.20
N ASP A 187 -7.17 28.26 20.59
CA ASP A 187 -7.01 29.62 20.11
C ASP A 187 -5.80 30.33 20.75
N PRO A 188 -5.26 31.39 20.13
CA PRO A 188 -4.09 32.10 20.66
C PRO A 188 -4.30 32.70 22.06
N GLN A 189 -5.55 32.91 22.46
CA GLN A 189 -5.93 33.43 23.77
C GLN A 189 -6.11 32.34 24.83
N ASN A 190 -6.04 31.05 24.45
CA ASN A 190 -6.29 29.89 25.32
C ASN A 190 -7.69 29.91 25.98
N LEU A 191 -8.68 30.45 25.28
CA LEU A 191 -10.07 30.54 25.73
C LEU A 191 -10.93 29.46 25.10
N ASN A 192 -10.70 29.16 23.82
CA ASN A 192 -11.53 28.22 23.06
C ASN A 192 -10.72 26.99 22.66
N LEU A 193 -11.28 25.83 22.98
CA LEU A 193 -10.76 24.53 22.58
C LEU A 193 -11.60 23.95 21.44
N TYR A 194 -10.94 23.70 20.31
CA TYR A 194 -11.50 22.98 19.18
C TYR A 194 -11.14 21.50 19.30
N SER A 195 -12.10 20.61 19.01
CA SER A 195 -11.90 19.17 19.13
C SER A 195 -12.67 18.39 18.07
N GLY A 196 -12.07 17.29 17.61
CA GLY A 196 -12.60 16.44 16.56
C GLY A 196 -12.01 15.04 16.59
N GLY A 197 -12.74 14.07 16.06
CA GLY A 197 -12.26 12.70 15.98
C GLY A 197 -13.19 11.76 15.22
N LYS A 198 -13.29 10.54 15.75
CA LYS A 198 -13.96 9.41 15.09
C LYS A 198 -15.48 9.55 14.97
N ASP A 199 -16.10 10.36 15.81
CA ASP A 199 -17.55 10.63 15.75
C ASP A 199 -17.95 11.67 14.69
N CYS A 200 -16.97 12.14 13.90
CA CYS A 200 -17.10 13.13 12.84
C CYS A 200 -17.59 14.52 13.29
N ASN A 201 -17.81 14.73 14.59
CA ASN A 201 -18.27 16.01 15.11
C ASN A 201 -17.07 16.93 15.41
N ILE A 202 -17.24 18.21 15.15
CA ILE A 202 -16.26 19.24 15.46
C ILE A 202 -16.89 20.21 16.45
N PHE A 203 -16.33 20.29 17.64
CA PHE A 203 -16.83 21.16 18.71
C PHE A 203 -15.87 22.29 19.02
N CYS A 204 -16.43 23.43 19.40
CA CYS A 204 -15.75 24.51 20.10
C CYS A 204 -16.22 24.53 21.55
N THR A 205 -15.29 24.52 22.50
CA THR A 205 -15.58 24.55 23.95
C THR A 205 -14.92 25.76 24.58
N ASP A 206 -15.69 26.62 25.24
CA ASP A 206 -15.14 27.72 26.06
C ASP A 206 -14.55 27.10 27.33
N LEU A 207 -13.25 27.29 27.57
CA LEU A 207 -12.55 26.68 28.69
C LEU A 207 -12.89 27.31 30.05
N ARG A 208 -13.55 28.48 30.06
CA ARG A 208 -13.97 29.17 31.29
C ARG A 208 -15.33 28.68 31.77
N THR A 209 -16.27 28.50 30.85
CA THR A 209 -17.64 28.05 31.17
C THR A 209 -17.84 26.56 30.98
N LEU A 210 -16.99 25.93 30.14
CA LEU A 210 -17.05 24.55 29.69
C LEU A 210 -18.28 24.24 28.82
N ASP A 211 -18.88 25.29 28.27
CA ASP A 211 -19.96 25.16 27.30
C ASP A 211 -19.38 24.77 25.94
N SER A 212 -19.98 23.74 25.34
CA SER A 212 -19.59 23.26 24.01
C SER A 212 -20.65 23.57 22.97
N THR A 213 -20.19 24.04 21.81
CA THR A 213 -21.01 24.30 20.62
C THR A 213 -20.57 23.38 19.49
N LEU A 214 -21.53 22.71 18.84
CA LEU A 214 -21.26 21.91 17.64
C LEU A 214 -21.05 22.86 16.45
N LEU A 215 -19.82 22.91 15.92
CA LEU A 215 -19.48 23.75 14.78
C LEU A 215 -19.92 23.11 13.48
N HIS A 216 -19.49 21.88 13.24
CA HIS A 216 -19.74 21.17 12.00
C HIS A 216 -19.73 19.67 12.25
N LYS A 217 -20.42 18.92 11.38
CA LYS A 217 -20.35 17.46 11.33
C LYS A 217 -19.81 17.04 9.97
N ALA A 218 -18.56 16.56 9.96
CA ALA A 218 -17.91 16.08 8.75
C ALA A 218 -18.58 14.78 8.25
N ALA A 219 -18.39 14.49 6.96
CA ALA A 219 -18.81 13.21 6.37
C ALA A 219 -17.98 12.04 6.91
N ASP A 220 -16.70 12.29 7.18
CA ASP A 220 -15.70 11.30 7.54
C ASP A 220 -15.02 11.65 8.88
N PRO A 221 -14.46 10.66 9.60
CA PRO A 221 -13.69 10.87 10.82
C PRO A 221 -12.62 11.95 10.70
N VAL A 222 -12.59 12.87 11.66
CA VAL A 222 -11.64 14.01 11.69
C VAL A 222 -10.28 13.52 12.18
N THR A 223 -9.24 13.73 11.38
CA THR A 223 -7.88 13.27 11.67
C THR A 223 -7.02 14.37 12.30
N LYS A 224 -7.14 15.61 11.81
CA LYS A 224 -6.38 16.75 12.33
C LYS A 224 -7.14 18.07 12.18
N LEU A 225 -6.97 18.93 13.17
CA LEU A 225 -7.49 20.29 13.22
C LEU A 225 -6.33 21.26 13.26
N LEU A 226 -6.40 22.32 12.46
CA LEU A 226 -5.41 23.39 12.47
C LEU A 226 -6.12 24.74 12.45
N LEU A 227 -5.90 25.55 13.48
CA LEU A 227 -6.47 26.88 13.57
C LEU A 227 -5.61 27.88 12.79
N SER A 228 -6.24 28.69 11.95
CA SER A 228 -5.60 29.79 11.26
C SER A 228 -5.43 31.00 12.18
N PRO A 229 -4.52 31.94 11.86
CA PRO A 229 -4.39 33.19 12.61
C PRO A 229 -5.68 34.03 12.66
N ALA A 230 -6.54 33.90 11.64
CA ALA A 230 -7.86 34.53 11.58
C ALA A 230 -8.95 33.79 12.39
N ARG A 231 -8.56 32.75 13.16
CA ARG A 231 -9.45 31.86 13.93
C ARG A 231 -10.44 31.05 13.07
N SER A 232 -10.15 30.88 11.78
CA SER A 232 -10.84 29.90 10.94
C SER A 232 -10.16 28.54 11.09
N LEU A 233 -10.88 27.44 10.86
CA LEU A 233 -10.41 26.10 11.16
C LEU A 233 -10.21 25.28 9.88
N TRP A 234 -8.99 24.81 9.66
CA TRP A 234 -8.70 23.76 8.68
C TRP A 234 -8.93 22.39 9.30
N VAL A 235 -9.57 21.51 8.55
CA VAL A 235 -9.99 20.18 9.00
C VAL A 235 -9.54 19.15 7.97
N SER A 236 -8.69 18.22 8.38
CA SER A 236 -8.42 17.00 7.63
C SER A 236 -9.26 15.86 8.17
N THR A 237 -9.68 14.97 7.26
CA THR A 237 -10.42 13.75 7.60
C THR A 237 -9.66 12.53 7.09
N VAL A 238 -10.29 11.35 7.10
CA VAL A 238 -9.76 10.17 6.37
C VAL A 238 -9.96 10.27 4.86
N SER A 239 -10.82 11.18 4.39
CA SER A 239 -10.96 11.51 2.97
C SER A 239 -9.80 12.38 2.50
N ALA A 240 -9.53 12.35 1.19
CA ALA A 240 -8.51 13.18 0.55
C ALA A 240 -8.90 14.67 0.48
N ASP A 241 -10.18 15.00 0.67
CA ASP A 241 -10.67 16.38 0.69
C ASP A 241 -10.25 17.10 1.98
N LEU A 242 -9.79 18.35 1.84
CA LEU A 242 -9.48 19.23 2.98
C LEU A 242 -10.58 20.29 3.13
N GLN A 243 -11.14 20.40 4.32
CA GLN A 243 -12.23 21.34 4.60
C GLN A 243 -11.73 22.58 5.34
N PHE A 244 -12.35 23.71 5.05
CA PHE A 244 -12.13 24.98 5.72
C PHE A 244 -13.46 25.49 6.31
N LEU A 245 -13.44 25.79 7.61
CA LEU A 245 -14.58 26.28 8.37
C LEU A 245 -14.29 27.69 8.86
N ASP A 246 -15.00 28.68 8.32
CA ASP A 246 -14.93 30.04 8.84
C ASP A 246 -15.89 30.23 10.02
N VAL A 247 -15.35 30.15 11.23
CA VAL A 247 -16.13 30.12 12.48
C VAL A 247 -16.13 31.45 13.23
N GLU A 248 -15.18 32.34 12.95
CA GLU A 248 -14.99 33.59 13.69
C GLU A 248 -16.19 34.56 13.61
N PRO A 249 -16.82 34.81 12.43
CA PRO A 249 -17.98 35.70 12.35
C PRO A 249 -19.17 35.19 13.18
N LEU A 250 -19.33 33.87 13.24
CA LEU A 250 -20.45 33.21 13.89
C LEU A 250 -20.30 33.19 15.42
N LEU A 251 -19.07 33.00 15.90
CA LEU A 251 -18.74 33.10 17.33
C LEU A 251 -18.86 34.55 17.84
N ARG A 252 -18.47 35.55 17.04
CA ARG A 252 -18.57 36.98 17.42
C ARG A 252 -19.99 37.54 17.40
N ALA A 253 -20.84 37.07 16.49
CA ALA A 253 -22.22 37.54 16.39
C ALA A 253 -23.08 37.18 17.62
N GLY A 254 -22.50 36.50 18.63
CA GLY A 254 -23.24 35.94 19.75
C GLY A 254 -24.37 35.06 19.22
N ALA A 255 -24.16 34.43 18.06
CA ALA A 255 -25.18 33.67 17.38
C ALA A 255 -25.73 32.68 18.39
N ARG A 256 -26.96 32.94 18.84
CA ARG A 256 -27.76 32.01 19.62
C ARG A 256 -28.08 30.83 18.70
N GLY A 257 -27.06 30.03 18.36
CA GLY A 257 -27.25 28.64 18.01
C GLY A 257 -27.92 27.93 19.20
N PRO A 258 -28.54 26.76 18.97
CA PRO A 258 -29.31 26.07 20.00
C PRO A 258 -28.50 25.97 21.29
N SER A 259 -29.17 26.20 22.42
CA SER A 259 -28.59 26.44 23.74
C SER A 259 -27.26 25.73 23.99
N PRO A 260 -26.20 26.44 24.46
CA PRO A 260 -24.93 25.82 24.78
C PRO A 260 -25.15 24.58 25.63
N LEU A 261 -24.55 23.46 25.20
CA LEU A 261 -24.65 22.22 25.96
C LEU A 261 -23.71 22.31 27.15
N PHE A 262 -24.30 22.51 28.33
CA PHE A 262 -23.63 22.20 29.58
C PHE A 262 -23.79 20.69 29.84
N ILE A 263 -22.76 19.91 29.54
CA ILE A 263 -22.68 18.53 30.03
C ILE A 263 -21.82 18.57 31.30
N PRO A 264 -22.38 18.30 32.50
CA PRO A 264 -21.63 18.36 33.74
C PRO A 264 -20.36 17.52 33.65
N SER A 265 -19.26 18.06 34.17
CA SER A 265 -18.03 17.31 34.29
C SER A 265 -18.28 16.09 35.18
N LEU A 266 -18.19 14.90 34.59
CA LEU A 266 -18.18 13.68 35.38
C LEU A 266 -16.87 13.70 36.17
N SER A 267 -16.99 13.84 37.49
CA SER A 267 -15.89 13.59 38.43
C SER A 267 -15.15 12.32 38.02
N SER A 268 -13.82 12.37 38.03
CA SER A 268 -12.93 11.27 37.64
C SER A 268 -13.22 9.94 38.36
N ALA A 269 -14.06 9.94 39.40
CA ALA A 269 -14.43 8.76 40.19
C ALA A 269 -15.66 7.98 39.67
N HIS A 270 -16.46 8.52 38.75
CA HIS A 270 -17.74 7.90 38.33
C HIS A 270 -17.84 7.59 36.83
N VAL A 271 -16.84 6.90 36.28
CA VAL A 271 -17.00 6.19 34.98
C VAL A 271 -17.51 4.77 35.26
N ALA A 272 -18.65 4.66 35.95
CA ALA A 272 -19.41 3.42 36.01
C ALA A 272 -20.39 3.43 34.83
N ARG A 273 -19.93 2.88 33.70
CA ARG A 273 -20.66 2.78 32.44
C ARG A 273 -21.90 1.90 32.63
N SER A 274 -23.08 2.50 32.68
CA SER A 274 -24.29 1.81 32.23
C SER A 274 -24.53 2.18 30.77
N ASP A 275 -24.88 1.19 29.93
CA ASP A 275 -25.18 1.42 28.51
C ASP A 275 -26.24 2.50 28.29
N HIS A 276 -27.13 2.68 29.27
CA HIS A 276 -28.15 3.73 29.28
C HIS A 276 -27.58 5.16 29.29
N GLN A 277 -26.51 5.45 30.05
CA GLN A 277 -25.93 6.80 30.09
C GLN A 277 -25.19 7.14 28.80
N VAL A 278 -24.49 6.16 28.21
CA VAL A 278 -23.81 6.31 26.91
C VAL A 278 -24.84 6.51 25.81
N TRP A 279 -25.93 5.74 25.83
CA TRP A 279 -27.04 5.87 24.88
C TRP A 279 -27.75 7.22 24.99
N ALA A 280 -28.07 7.69 26.20
CA ALA A 280 -28.71 8.99 26.43
C ALA A 280 -27.83 10.16 25.93
N LYS A 281 -26.52 10.08 26.17
CA LYS A 281 -25.55 11.07 25.66
C LYS A 281 -25.45 11.04 24.13
N LYS A 282 -25.39 9.85 23.52
CA LYS A 282 -25.44 9.72 22.05
C LYS A 282 -26.70 10.34 21.47
N LEU A 283 -27.84 10.19 22.16
CA LEU A 283 -29.10 10.81 21.77
C LEU A 283 -29.05 12.35 21.86
N GLN A 284 -28.51 12.89 22.95
CA GLN A 284 -28.36 14.35 23.13
C GLN A 284 -27.46 14.97 22.05
N VAL A 285 -26.30 14.35 21.78
CA VAL A 285 -25.37 14.83 20.75
C VAL A 285 -25.97 14.71 19.34
N ARG A 286 -26.73 13.65 19.07
CA ARG A 286 -27.39 13.45 17.76
C ARG A 286 -28.44 14.52 17.45
N ASN A 287 -29.05 15.12 18.47
CA ASN A 287 -30.07 16.15 18.31
C ASN A 287 -29.49 17.57 18.16
N LEU A 288 -28.17 17.73 18.21
CA LEU A 288 -27.54 19.02 18.00
C LEU A 288 -27.62 19.45 16.54
N VAL A 289 -27.93 20.73 16.34
CA VAL A 289 -27.86 21.36 15.03
C VAL A 289 -26.46 21.98 14.90
N PRO A 290 -25.67 21.59 13.88
CA PRO A 290 -24.36 22.19 13.67
C PRO A 290 -24.51 23.66 13.26
N LEU A 291 -23.60 24.50 13.74
CA LEU A 291 -23.55 25.92 13.39
C LEU A 291 -23.33 26.12 11.87
N LEU A 292 -22.50 25.26 11.28
CA LEU A 292 -22.21 25.18 9.85
C LEU A 292 -22.74 23.84 9.32
N ALA A 293 -23.77 23.89 8.47
CA ALA A 293 -24.27 22.70 7.79
C ALA A 293 -23.26 22.15 6.76
N ASN A 294 -22.55 23.05 6.08
CA ASN A 294 -21.53 22.74 5.08
C ASN A 294 -20.23 23.48 5.40
N PRO A 295 -19.06 22.95 5.00
CA PRO A 295 -17.82 23.69 5.08
C PRO A 295 -17.84 24.94 4.19
N THR A 296 -17.11 25.98 4.60
CA THR A 296 -17.04 27.25 3.87
C THR A 296 -16.30 27.06 2.54
N HIS A 297 -15.18 26.35 2.57
CA HIS A 297 -14.41 25.97 1.38
C HIS A 297 -13.93 24.52 1.49
N VAL A 298 -13.71 23.88 0.34
CA VAL A 298 -13.17 22.51 0.24
C VAL A 298 -12.10 22.48 -0.84
N ILE A 299 -10.90 22.05 -0.47
CA ILE A 299 -9.85 21.69 -1.43
C ILE A 299 -10.08 20.22 -1.80
N LYS A 300 -10.33 19.95 -3.08
CA LYS A 300 -10.62 18.61 -3.56
C LYS A 300 -9.36 17.75 -3.64
N GLY A 301 -9.41 16.60 -3.00
CA GLY A 301 -8.40 15.57 -3.12
C GLY A 301 -8.60 14.73 -4.38
N LEU A 302 -7.56 14.00 -4.78
CA LEU A 302 -7.67 12.99 -5.82
C LEU A 302 -8.33 11.72 -5.26
N PRO A 303 -9.19 11.03 -6.03
CA PRO A 303 -9.74 9.74 -5.62
C PRO A 303 -8.63 8.72 -5.38
N ALA A 304 -8.61 8.14 -4.18
CA ALA A 304 -7.67 7.08 -3.82
C ALA A 304 -8.17 5.72 -4.34
N ILE A 305 -7.27 4.88 -4.85
CA ILE A 305 -7.56 3.47 -5.16
C ILE A 305 -7.78 2.72 -3.84
N VAL A 306 -8.96 2.11 -3.67
CA VAL A 306 -9.34 1.42 -2.43
C VAL A 306 -9.48 -0.09 -2.59
N LYS A 307 -9.54 -0.56 -3.84
CA LYS A 307 -9.73 -1.96 -4.16
C LYS A 307 -8.98 -2.29 -5.43
N HIS A 308 -8.43 -3.48 -5.48
CA HIS A 308 -7.73 -4.01 -6.64
C HIS A 308 -7.97 -5.51 -6.77
N ASP A 309 -7.84 -6.03 -7.98
CA ASP A 309 -7.81 -7.47 -8.27
C ASP A 309 -6.80 -7.75 -9.38
N PHE A 310 -5.83 -8.62 -9.08
CA PHE A 310 -4.77 -8.97 -10.01
C PHE A 310 -5.23 -10.13 -10.89
N LEU A 311 -5.39 -9.89 -12.20
CA LEU A 311 -5.92 -10.88 -13.13
C LEU A 311 -5.03 -12.14 -13.21
N GLU A 312 -5.60 -13.25 -13.65
CA GLU A 312 -4.91 -14.55 -13.72
C GLU A 312 -3.74 -14.59 -14.72
N ASN A 313 -3.75 -13.67 -15.69
CA ASN A 313 -2.62 -13.45 -16.59
C ASN A 313 -1.38 -12.83 -15.88
N ARG A 314 -1.51 -12.50 -14.58
CA ARG A 314 -0.50 -11.84 -13.72
C ARG A 314 0.21 -10.69 -14.41
N ARG A 315 -0.53 -9.94 -15.22
CA ARG A 315 -0.04 -8.77 -15.97
C ARG A 315 -0.92 -7.55 -15.75
N CYS A 316 -2.23 -7.74 -15.77
CA CYS A 316 -3.16 -6.62 -15.63
C CYS A 316 -3.79 -6.60 -14.24
N VAL A 317 -4.02 -5.40 -13.70
CA VAL A 317 -4.72 -5.21 -12.44
C VAL A 317 -5.97 -4.36 -12.68
N LEU A 318 -7.11 -4.83 -12.19
CA LEU A 318 -8.35 -4.05 -12.16
C LEU A 318 -8.42 -3.31 -10.83
N THR A 319 -8.78 -2.02 -10.84
CA THR A 319 -8.87 -1.19 -9.63
C THR A 319 -10.21 -0.48 -9.55
N GLU A 320 -10.63 -0.15 -8.33
CA GLU A 320 -11.77 0.73 -8.03
C GLU A 320 -11.31 1.80 -7.04
N ASP A 321 -11.64 3.06 -7.30
CA ASP A 321 -11.30 4.18 -6.44
C ASP A 321 -12.45 4.62 -5.51
N THR A 322 -12.16 5.56 -4.62
CA THR A 322 -13.16 6.18 -3.70
C THR A 322 -14.33 6.87 -4.41
N ALA A 323 -14.20 7.24 -5.70
CA ALA A 323 -15.27 7.83 -6.49
C ALA A 323 -16.16 6.75 -7.16
N GLY A 324 -15.75 5.48 -7.08
CA GLY A 324 -16.38 4.31 -7.68
C GLY A 324 -15.96 4.07 -9.13
N ASP A 325 -14.90 4.73 -9.61
CA ASP A 325 -14.42 4.57 -10.97
C ASP A 325 -13.51 3.34 -11.09
N VAL A 326 -13.82 2.49 -12.08
CA VAL A 326 -13.12 1.25 -12.35
C VAL A 326 -12.14 1.44 -13.51
N ALA A 327 -10.90 0.98 -13.35
CA ALA A 327 -9.85 1.08 -14.36
C ALA A 327 -8.97 -0.17 -14.43
N LEU A 328 -8.43 -0.46 -15.61
CA LEU A 328 -7.51 -1.55 -15.88
C LEU A 328 -6.10 -1.03 -16.13
N TRP A 329 -5.11 -1.66 -15.52
CA TRP A 329 -3.71 -1.26 -15.55
C TRP A 329 -2.83 -2.40 -16.10
N ASP A 330 -1.76 -2.08 -16.82
CA ASP A 330 -0.72 -3.03 -17.23
C ASP A 330 0.49 -2.84 -16.30
N VAL A 331 0.73 -3.82 -15.41
CA VAL A 331 1.86 -3.81 -14.47
C VAL A 331 3.19 -3.80 -15.21
N THR A 332 3.27 -4.50 -16.35
CA THR A 332 4.51 -4.65 -17.11
C THR A 332 4.94 -3.37 -17.84
N LYS A 333 4.01 -2.42 -17.96
CA LYS A 333 4.24 -1.09 -18.54
C LYS A 333 4.06 0.04 -17.52
N ALA A 334 3.68 -0.28 -16.28
CA ALA A 334 3.31 0.69 -15.25
C ALA A 334 2.35 1.78 -15.75
N GLN A 335 1.28 1.38 -16.48
CA GLN A 335 0.38 2.33 -17.15
C GLN A 335 -1.10 1.90 -17.06
N LYS A 336 -2.01 2.86 -16.96
CA LYS A 336 -3.45 2.65 -17.15
C LYS A 336 -3.74 2.29 -18.62
N ILE A 337 -4.41 1.17 -18.86
CA ILE A 337 -4.79 0.69 -20.19
C ILE A 337 -6.16 1.23 -20.59
N GLN A 338 -7.13 1.11 -19.68
CA GLN A 338 -8.53 1.39 -19.98
C GLN A 338 -9.24 1.91 -18.73
N GLU A 339 -10.17 2.82 -18.94
CA GLU A 339 -11.07 3.35 -17.92
C GLU A 339 -12.49 2.92 -18.26
N TYR A 340 -13.16 2.30 -17.30
CA TYR A 340 -14.55 1.85 -17.44
C TYR A 340 -15.53 2.81 -16.77
N GLY A 341 -15.06 3.68 -15.88
CA GLY A 341 -15.89 4.57 -15.07
C GLY A 341 -16.69 3.79 -14.02
N LYS A 342 -17.88 4.28 -13.67
CA LYS A 342 -18.73 3.72 -12.61
C LYS A 342 -19.50 2.48 -13.07
N VAL A 343 -18.80 1.37 -13.17
CA VAL A 343 -19.36 0.05 -13.53
C VAL A 343 -19.23 -0.94 -12.38
N ASP A 344 -19.97 -2.05 -12.42
CA ASP A 344 -19.79 -3.10 -11.43
C ASP A 344 -18.42 -3.76 -11.57
N PHE A 345 -17.64 -3.71 -10.48
CA PHE A 345 -16.28 -4.24 -10.44
C PHE A 345 -16.23 -5.75 -10.68
N ARG A 346 -17.19 -6.52 -10.16
CA ARG A 346 -17.18 -7.99 -10.24
C ARG A 346 -17.58 -8.48 -11.62
N GLU A 347 -18.55 -7.82 -12.26
CA GLU A 347 -18.95 -8.13 -13.63
C GLU A 347 -17.82 -7.80 -14.62
N THR A 348 -17.20 -6.63 -14.46
CA THR A 348 -16.04 -6.23 -15.27
C THR A 348 -14.87 -7.19 -15.08
N ARG A 349 -14.63 -7.65 -13.85
CA ARG A 349 -13.59 -8.64 -13.57
C ARG A 349 -13.82 -9.97 -14.28
N LYS A 350 -15.08 -10.44 -14.35
CA LYS A 350 -15.46 -11.69 -15.03
C LYS A 350 -15.32 -11.58 -16.55
N SER A 351 -15.68 -10.44 -17.14
CA SER A 351 -15.54 -10.24 -18.59
C SER A 351 -14.09 -10.19 -19.07
N LEU A 352 -13.14 -9.89 -18.16
CA LEU A 352 -11.71 -9.83 -18.41
C LEU A 352 -10.96 -11.15 -18.13
N GLU A 353 -11.67 -12.21 -17.74
CA GLU A 353 -11.06 -13.51 -17.46
C GLU A 353 -10.52 -14.13 -18.76
N LYS A 354 -9.20 -14.34 -18.82
CA LYS A 354 -8.49 -14.93 -19.96
C LYS A 354 -7.98 -16.31 -19.62
N GLU A 355 -7.88 -17.18 -20.62
CA GLU A 355 -7.48 -18.58 -20.48
C GLU A 355 -5.97 -18.81 -20.25
N LEU A 356 -5.14 -17.77 -20.27
CA LEU A 356 -3.69 -17.92 -20.08
C LEU A 356 -3.30 -17.67 -18.62
N LEU A 357 -2.83 -18.74 -17.95
CA LEU A 357 -2.27 -18.64 -16.61
C LEU A 357 -0.79 -18.30 -16.66
N VAL A 358 -0.39 -17.33 -15.83
CA VAL A 358 1.01 -16.95 -15.61
C VAL A 358 1.38 -17.18 -14.14
N PRO A 359 2.58 -17.69 -13.83
CA PRO A 359 3.05 -17.81 -12.45
C PRO A 359 3.00 -16.47 -11.71
N ALA A 360 2.68 -16.48 -10.41
CA ALA A 360 2.74 -15.27 -9.61
C ALA A 360 4.20 -14.82 -9.48
N TRP A 361 4.53 -13.63 -9.99
CA TRP A 361 5.89 -13.09 -9.99
C TRP A 361 6.02 -11.76 -9.23
N CYS A 362 4.91 -11.12 -8.89
CA CYS A 362 4.89 -9.91 -8.08
C CYS A 362 3.62 -9.89 -7.22
N THR A 363 3.63 -9.04 -6.20
CA THR A 363 2.43 -8.69 -5.44
C THR A 363 2.06 -7.24 -5.70
N VAL A 364 0.81 -6.91 -5.43
CA VAL A 364 0.24 -5.59 -5.68
C VAL A 364 -0.55 -5.17 -4.46
N ASP A 365 -0.45 -3.91 -4.08
CA ASP A 365 -1.26 -3.31 -3.03
C ASP A 365 -1.71 -1.90 -3.41
N CYS A 366 -2.61 -1.34 -2.61
CA CYS A 366 -3.11 0.02 -2.78
C CYS A 366 -3.09 0.83 -1.48
N LYS A 367 -2.14 0.51 -0.57
CA LYS A 367 -2.09 1.11 0.78
C LYS A 367 -1.96 2.63 0.77
N LEU A 368 -1.30 3.18 -0.26
CA LEU A 368 -1.05 4.62 -0.41
C LEU A 368 -2.15 5.34 -1.20
N GLY A 369 -3.26 4.68 -1.53
CA GLY A 369 -4.28 5.20 -2.43
C GLY A 369 -3.84 5.21 -3.91
N SER A 370 -2.72 4.59 -4.23
CA SER A 370 -2.17 4.38 -5.57
C SER A 370 -1.74 2.92 -5.72
N LEU A 371 -1.51 2.48 -6.96
CA LEU A 371 -1.10 1.12 -7.24
C LEU A 371 0.40 0.93 -6.95
N THR A 372 0.74 0.10 -5.96
CA THR A 372 2.11 -0.29 -5.63
C THR A 372 2.37 -1.72 -6.10
N VAL A 373 3.51 -1.96 -6.73
CA VAL A 373 3.90 -3.29 -7.24
C VAL A 373 5.18 -3.70 -6.54
N ASN A 374 5.13 -4.79 -5.77
CA ASN A 374 6.26 -5.29 -4.99
C ASN A 374 6.93 -6.47 -5.72
N LEU A 375 8.26 -6.38 -5.84
CA LEU A 375 9.10 -7.31 -6.59
C LEU A 375 10.09 -8.00 -5.65
N ASP A 376 9.75 -9.21 -5.20
CA ASP A 376 10.51 -9.94 -4.19
C ASP A 376 11.30 -11.11 -4.79
N PHE A 377 12.50 -11.34 -4.27
CA PHE A 377 13.29 -12.54 -4.58
C PHE A 377 12.80 -13.74 -3.74
N PRO A 378 12.69 -14.96 -4.32
CA PRO A 378 12.99 -15.34 -5.71
C PRO A 378 11.82 -15.18 -6.68
N GLN A 379 10.65 -14.78 -6.18
CA GLN A 379 9.37 -14.80 -6.90
C GLN A 379 9.37 -13.97 -8.19
N VAL A 380 10.09 -12.83 -8.22
CA VAL A 380 10.22 -11.95 -9.39
C VAL A 380 10.68 -12.68 -10.65
N PHE A 381 11.43 -13.77 -10.49
CA PHE A 381 11.94 -14.57 -11.60
C PHE A 381 11.06 -15.77 -11.96
N SER A 382 9.87 -15.94 -11.37
CA SER A 382 9.01 -17.10 -11.64
C SER A 382 8.22 -17.00 -12.96
N ALA A 383 7.94 -15.79 -13.46
CA ALA A 383 7.17 -15.59 -14.70
C ALA A 383 8.03 -15.69 -15.96
N GLU A 384 8.36 -16.92 -16.34
CA GLU A 384 8.84 -17.24 -17.68
C GLU A 384 7.65 -17.32 -18.66
N LEU A 385 7.76 -16.71 -19.84
CA LEU A 385 6.75 -16.72 -20.91
C LEU A 385 7.41 -16.74 -22.28
N TYR A 386 6.67 -17.14 -23.32
CA TYR A 386 7.08 -16.85 -24.69
C TYR A 386 6.89 -15.37 -25.00
N ALA A 387 7.73 -14.81 -25.88
CA ALA A 387 7.70 -13.39 -26.23
C ALA A 387 6.30 -12.92 -26.67
N ASN A 388 5.61 -13.72 -27.47
CA ASN A 388 4.24 -13.44 -27.93
C ASN A 388 3.26 -13.27 -26.76
N ASP A 389 3.35 -14.14 -25.75
CA ASP A 389 2.48 -14.12 -24.56
C ASP A 389 2.83 -12.96 -23.62
N ALA A 390 4.10 -12.52 -23.64
CA ALA A 390 4.57 -11.31 -22.97
C ALA A 390 4.16 -10.02 -23.70
N GLY A 391 3.50 -10.09 -24.87
CA GLY A 391 3.00 -8.95 -25.63
C GLY A 391 4.03 -8.31 -26.57
N PHE A 392 5.03 -9.07 -26.99
CA PHE A 392 5.91 -8.71 -28.11
C PHE A 392 5.24 -9.05 -29.45
N PRO A 393 5.60 -8.34 -30.54
CA PRO A 393 5.03 -8.60 -31.86
C PRO A 393 5.32 -10.02 -32.34
N HIS A 394 4.35 -10.61 -33.03
CA HIS A 394 4.49 -11.93 -33.64
C HIS A 394 5.47 -11.87 -34.81
N THR A 395 6.72 -12.26 -34.55
CA THR A 395 7.73 -12.50 -35.59
C THR A 395 8.27 -13.93 -35.47
N PRO A 396 8.68 -14.58 -36.57
CA PRO A 396 9.24 -15.94 -36.53
C PRO A 396 10.44 -16.07 -35.59
N GLU A 397 11.24 -15.00 -35.45
CA GLU A 397 12.39 -14.94 -34.55
C GLU A 397 11.99 -14.98 -33.06
N LEU A 398 10.87 -14.35 -32.71
CA LEU A 398 10.40 -14.21 -31.33
C LEU A 398 9.43 -15.31 -30.91
N GLU A 399 8.88 -16.07 -31.85
CA GLU A 399 7.85 -17.07 -31.59
C GLU A 399 8.26 -18.15 -30.57
N GLU A 400 9.53 -18.54 -30.59
CA GLU A 400 10.08 -19.55 -29.66
C GLU A 400 10.96 -18.95 -28.56
N THR A 401 11.14 -17.64 -28.57
CA THR A 401 12.00 -16.95 -27.59
C THR A 401 11.31 -16.92 -26.24
N LYS A 402 11.98 -17.49 -25.24
CA LYS A 402 11.55 -17.44 -23.83
C LYS A 402 12.07 -16.17 -23.16
N MET A 403 11.25 -15.58 -22.31
CA MET A 403 11.57 -14.35 -21.61
C MET A 403 11.07 -14.41 -20.17
N ASN A 404 11.84 -13.80 -19.27
CA ASN A 404 11.46 -13.60 -17.89
C ASN A 404 10.89 -12.18 -17.71
N VAL A 405 9.58 -12.07 -17.41
CA VAL A 405 8.90 -10.77 -17.36
C VAL A 405 9.47 -9.89 -16.25
N GLY A 406 9.66 -10.43 -15.05
CA GLY A 406 10.18 -9.68 -13.91
C GLY A 406 11.59 -9.16 -14.16
N PHE A 407 12.50 -9.99 -14.68
CA PHE A 407 13.85 -9.56 -15.05
C PHE A 407 13.85 -8.45 -16.11
N ARG A 408 12.98 -8.53 -17.12
CA ARG A 408 12.87 -7.48 -18.16
C ARG A 408 12.40 -6.15 -17.58
N ILE A 409 11.45 -6.18 -16.64
CA ILE A 409 10.96 -4.97 -15.97
C ILE A 409 12.05 -4.37 -15.09
N LEU A 410 12.75 -5.17 -14.29
CA LEU A 410 13.89 -4.71 -13.47
C LEU A 410 14.95 -4.02 -14.34
N ARG A 411 15.29 -4.62 -15.48
CA ARG A 411 16.24 -4.04 -16.44
C ARG A 411 15.70 -2.75 -17.08
N SER A 412 14.40 -2.65 -17.35
CA SER A 412 13.80 -1.42 -17.87
C SER A 412 13.84 -0.30 -16.84
N LEU A 413 13.48 -0.59 -15.59
CA LEU A 413 13.46 0.38 -14.48
C LEU A 413 14.86 0.95 -14.21
N LEU A 414 15.91 0.11 -14.29
CA LEU A 414 17.29 0.50 -14.03
C LEU A 414 18.12 0.70 -15.30
N LYS A 415 17.46 0.95 -16.44
CA LYS A 415 18.13 1.09 -17.75
C LYS A 415 19.21 2.17 -17.74
N ARG A 416 18.91 3.35 -17.18
CA ARG A 416 19.84 4.48 -17.11
C ARG A 416 21.02 4.20 -16.18
N TRP A 417 20.76 3.58 -15.03
CA TRP A 417 21.79 3.13 -14.09
C TRP A 417 22.81 2.17 -14.77
N LEU A 418 22.33 1.20 -15.55
CA LEU A 418 23.18 0.27 -16.30
C LEU A 418 24.02 0.97 -17.37
N GLN A 419 23.44 1.95 -18.06
CA GLN A 419 24.13 2.75 -19.08
C GLN A 419 25.26 3.58 -18.48
N GLY A 420 25.00 4.27 -17.36
CA GLY A 420 26.00 5.08 -16.66
C GLY A 420 27.18 4.25 -16.16
N ARG A 421 26.91 3.03 -15.71
CA ARG A 421 27.93 2.07 -15.24
C ARG A 421 28.66 1.30 -16.34
N ARG A 422 28.29 1.51 -17.61
CA ARG A 422 28.86 0.81 -18.77
C ARG A 422 28.77 -0.73 -18.66
N VAL A 423 27.75 -1.24 -17.97
CA VAL A 423 27.47 -2.69 -17.94
C VAL A 423 27.02 -3.08 -19.35
N ARG A 424 27.92 -3.73 -20.12
CA ARG A 424 27.59 -4.21 -21.46
C ARG A 424 26.84 -5.54 -21.34
N PRO A 425 25.74 -5.74 -22.07
CA PRO A 425 25.09 -7.05 -22.12
C PRO A 425 26.08 -8.10 -22.61
N GLN A 426 26.29 -9.16 -21.83
CA GLN A 426 27.08 -10.31 -22.25
C GLN A 426 26.14 -11.40 -22.78
N GLY A 427 26.22 -11.72 -24.08
CA GLY A 427 25.49 -12.83 -24.70
C GLY A 427 24.85 -12.49 -26.06
N GLU A 428 24.50 -13.53 -26.83
CA GLU A 428 23.84 -13.50 -28.16
C GLU A 428 22.43 -12.85 -28.19
N HIS A 429 22.00 -12.20 -27.10
CA HIS A 429 20.82 -11.33 -27.06
C HIS A 429 21.13 -9.87 -27.40
N ALA A 430 22.35 -9.59 -27.86
CA ALA A 430 22.64 -8.38 -28.60
C ALA A 430 21.74 -8.33 -29.84
N THR A 431 21.00 -7.24 -30.00
CA THR A 431 20.27 -6.84 -31.22
C THR A 431 18.93 -7.53 -31.50
N ALA A 432 17.90 -7.19 -30.71
CA ALA A 432 16.61 -6.81 -31.28
C ALA A 432 15.91 -5.84 -30.30
N SER A 433 15.30 -4.79 -30.83
CA SER A 433 14.61 -3.73 -30.11
C SER A 433 13.46 -4.28 -29.22
N LEU A 434 13.76 -4.68 -27.98
CA LEU A 434 12.75 -5.12 -27.01
C LEU A 434 12.27 -3.93 -26.15
N THR A 435 11.96 -2.80 -26.80
CA THR A 435 11.39 -1.57 -26.22
C THR A 435 9.94 -1.73 -25.71
N ALA A 436 9.33 -2.91 -25.86
CA ALA A 436 7.90 -3.11 -25.60
C ALA A 436 7.49 -3.06 -24.11
N LEU A 437 8.43 -3.26 -23.19
CA LEU A 437 8.21 -3.27 -21.74
C LEU A 437 8.93 -2.09 -21.06
N SER A 438 8.79 -0.89 -21.62
CA SER A 438 9.35 0.33 -21.03
C SER A 438 8.39 0.91 -20.00
N CYS A 439 8.87 1.10 -18.78
CA CYS A 439 8.14 1.87 -17.77
C CYS A 439 8.29 3.38 -18.03
N PRO A 440 7.31 4.22 -17.64
CA PRO A 440 7.42 5.67 -17.67
C PRO A 440 8.60 6.18 -16.83
N GLU A 441 9.24 7.25 -17.29
CA GLU A 441 10.37 7.88 -16.61
C GLU A 441 9.98 8.45 -15.21
N GLN A 442 8.70 8.78 -15.01
CA GLN A 442 8.17 9.28 -13.73
C GLN A 442 7.85 8.18 -12.72
N THR A 443 7.96 6.90 -13.10
CA THR A 443 7.72 5.79 -12.17
C THR A 443 8.70 5.88 -11.00
N VAL A 444 8.19 5.73 -9.78
CA VAL A 444 8.99 5.75 -8.55
C VAL A 444 9.46 4.34 -8.24
N ILE A 445 10.76 4.20 -8.02
CA ILE A 445 11.41 2.99 -7.52
C ILE A 445 11.65 3.17 -6.03
N ILE A 446 11.18 2.21 -5.24
CA ILE A 446 11.42 2.11 -3.82
C ILE A 446 12.22 0.83 -3.57
N SER A 447 13.35 0.97 -2.87
CA SER A 447 14.16 -0.16 -2.39
C SER A 447 14.09 -0.17 -0.88
N GLU A 448 13.67 -1.29 -0.29
CA GLU A 448 13.55 -1.50 1.14
C GLU A 448 14.42 -2.71 1.54
N ASP A 449 14.99 -2.67 2.73
CA ASP A 449 15.56 -3.86 3.36
C ASP A 449 14.45 -4.64 4.09
N SER A 450 14.73 -5.89 4.43
CA SER A 450 13.92 -6.80 5.25
C SER A 450 13.31 -6.19 6.53
N GLY A 451 13.85 -5.06 7.00
CA GLY A 451 13.39 -4.30 8.18
C GLY A 451 12.48 -3.10 7.89
N THR A 452 11.81 -3.01 6.73
CA THR A 452 10.88 -1.90 6.33
C THR A 452 11.50 -0.50 6.25
N LYS A 453 12.81 -0.38 6.44
CA LYS A 453 13.51 0.90 6.29
C LYS A 453 13.79 1.14 4.80
N PRO A 454 13.27 2.23 4.21
CA PRO A 454 13.60 2.54 2.82
C PRO A 454 15.08 2.89 2.72
N LEU A 455 15.77 2.15 1.87
CA LEU A 455 17.15 2.41 1.47
C LEU A 455 17.16 3.60 0.52
N ILE A 456 16.29 3.57 -0.51
CA ILE A 456 16.18 4.62 -1.51
C ILE A 456 14.76 4.70 -2.09
N CYS A 457 14.35 5.92 -2.45
CA CYS A 457 13.11 6.22 -3.15
C CYS A 457 13.42 7.28 -4.21
N ARG A 458 13.40 6.90 -5.49
CA ARG A 458 13.77 7.77 -6.62
C ARG A 458 12.94 7.47 -7.86
N ARG A 459 12.77 8.45 -8.73
CA ARG A 459 12.12 8.24 -10.03
C ARG A 459 13.09 7.60 -11.01
N VAL A 460 12.58 6.80 -11.96
CA VAL A 460 13.38 6.11 -12.98
C VAL A 460 14.39 7.04 -13.66
N PHE A 461 13.99 8.27 -14.00
CA PHE A 461 14.87 9.21 -14.70
C PHE A 461 16.07 9.69 -13.89
N GLU A 462 16.00 9.61 -12.55
CA GLU A 462 17.02 10.10 -11.61
C GLU A 462 18.20 9.14 -11.44
N TRP A 463 18.06 7.90 -11.92
CA TRP A 463 19.11 6.88 -11.80
C TRP A 463 20.16 7.04 -12.90
N ASP A 464 21.28 7.68 -12.62
CA ASP A 464 22.32 7.97 -13.62
C ASP A 464 23.52 7.00 -13.57
N GLY A 465 23.56 6.11 -12.57
CA GLY A 465 24.64 5.13 -12.40
C GLY A 465 25.74 5.61 -11.44
N SER A 466 25.70 6.85 -10.97
CA SER A 466 26.65 7.37 -9.98
C SER A 466 26.39 6.85 -8.57
N GLU A 467 25.20 6.31 -8.32
CA GLU A 467 24.81 5.79 -7.02
C GLU A 467 25.64 4.57 -6.62
N PRO A 468 25.95 4.38 -5.33
CA PRO A 468 26.72 3.22 -4.88
C PRO A 468 25.87 1.94 -4.99
N VAL A 469 26.53 0.78 -5.11
CA VAL A 469 25.87 -0.50 -5.46
C VAL A 469 25.01 -1.04 -4.30
N ASP A 470 25.44 -0.77 -3.08
CA ASP A 470 24.90 -1.25 -1.82
C ASP A 470 23.50 -0.70 -1.48
N ILE A 471 23.01 0.29 -2.22
CA ILE A 471 21.62 0.78 -2.08
C ILE A 471 20.58 -0.17 -2.69
N LEU A 472 21.03 -1.05 -3.59
CA LEU A 472 20.20 -2.04 -4.25
C LEU A 472 20.45 -3.42 -3.62
N PRO A 473 19.43 -4.28 -3.57
CA PRO A 473 19.62 -5.65 -3.09
C PRO A 473 20.67 -6.41 -3.90
N GLU A 474 21.49 -7.20 -3.22
CA GLU A 474 22.60 -7.93 -3.85
C GLU A 474 22.13 -8.85 -5.00
N TRP A 475 21.00 -9.54 -4.81
CA TRP A 475 20.42 -10.40 -5.84
C TRP A 475 20.06 -9.63 -7.12
N LEU A 476 19.63 -8.37 -6.99
CA LEU A 476 19.25 -7.56 -8.14
C LEU A 476 20.49 -7.16 -8.92
N VAL A 477 21.51 -6.66 -8.21
CA VAL A 477 22.79 -6.27 -8.80
C VAL A 477 23.42 -7.44 -9.55
N GLN A 478 23.54 -8.60 -8.90
CA GLN A 478 24.12 -9.81 -9.50
C GLN A 478 23.36 -10.23 -10.78
N SER A 479 22.03 -10.16 -10.78
CA SER A 479 21.21 -10.53 -11.93
C SER A 479 21.41 -9.57 -13.10
N LEU A 480 21.49 -8.27 -12.80
CA LEU A 480 21.69 -7.22 -13.81
C LEU A 480 23.11 -7.24 -14.41
N GLU A 481 24.14 -7.48 -13.60
CA GLU A 481 25.54 -7.57 -14.06
C GLU A 481 25.78 -8.80 -14.94
N ARG A 482 25.17 -9.94 -14.58
CA ARG A 482 25.22 -11.18 -15.39
C ARG A 482 24.34 -11.09 -16.64
N ASP A 483 23.44 -10.11 -16.71
CA ASP A 483 22.38 -9.99 -17.70
C ASP A 483 21.47 -11.23 -17.81
N ALA A 484 21.18 -11.88 -16.67
CA ALA A 484 20.35 -13.08 -16.62
C ALA A 484 19.63 -13.25 -15.26
N PRO A 485 18.39 -13.81 -15.22
CA PRO A 485 17.63 -14.06 -14.00
C PRO A 485 18.25 -15.16 -13.12
N HIS A 486 18.21 -15.04 -11.78
CA HIS A 486 18.90 -15.99 -10.86
C HIS A 486 18.59 -17.48 -11.09
N ASN A 487 17.43 -17.83 -11.67
CA ASN A 487 17.05 -19.21 -12.00
C ASN A 487 16.76 -19.39 -13.51
N ASP A 488 17.79 -19.75 -14.28
CA ASP A 488 17.66 -19.95 -15.74
C ASP A 488 16.91 -21.23 -16.15
N LYS A 489 16.62 -22.14 -15.20
CA LYS A 489 16.05 -23.47 -15.54
C LYS A 489 14.52 -23.49 -15.59
N GLY A 490 13.87 -22.44 -15.09
CA GLY A 490 12.41 -22.33 -14.98
C GLY A 490 11.78 -23.40 -14.09
N GLU A 491 10.53 -23.21 -13.68
CA GLU A 491 9.78 -24.29 -13.04
C GLU A 491 9.35 -25.35 -14.05
N ARG A 492 9.37 -26.61 -13.62
CA ARG A 492 9.04 -27.74 -14.48
C ARG A 492 7.83 -28.52 -13.96
N VAL A 493 7.08 -29.09 -14.90
CA VAL A 493 5.91 -29.92 -14.65
C VAL A 493 6.21 -31.34 -15.11
N GLY A 494 5.99 -32.29 -14.20
CA GLY A 494 6.01 -33.71 -14.53
C GLY A 494 4.67 -34.17 -15.11
N PHE A 495 4.68 -34.97 -16.17
CA PHE A 495 3.47 -35.50 -16.79
C PHE A 495 3.70 -36.87 -17.43
N TYR A 496 2.62 -37.60 -17.67
CA TYR A 496 2.61 -38.84 -18.45
C TYR A 496 2.03 -38.59 -19.83
N LEU A 497 2.59 -39.26 -20.84
CA LEU A 497 2.12 -39.17 -22.22
C LEU A 497 1.79 -40.58 -22.72
N THR A 498 0.54 -40.80 -23.11
CA THR A 498 0.04 -42.14 -23.48
C THR A 498 -0.80 -42.10 -24.74
N ALA A 499 -0.93 -43.24 -25.44
CA ALA A 499 -1.88 -43.35 -26.53
C ALA A 499 -3.31 -43.38 -25.95
N HIS A 500 -4.26 -42.72 -26.63
CA HIS A 500 -5.67 -42.80 -26.24
C HIS A 500 -6.19 -44.24 -26.42
N PRO A 501 -7.06 -44.77 -25.53
CA PRO A 501 -7.57 -46.14 -25.64
C PRO A 501 -8.24 -46.45 -26.98
N ASP A 502 -8.91 -45.46 -27.56
CA ASP A 502 -9.65 -45.58 -28.83
C ASP A 502 -8.79 -45.45 -30.10
N CYS A 503 -7.45 -45.40 -29.98
CA CYS A 503 -6.57 -45.26 -31.15
C CYS A 503 -5.67 -46.48 -31.35
N ASP A 504 -5.56 -46.94 -32.61
CA ASP A 504 -4.65 -48.01 -33.05
C ASP A 504 -3.19 -47.53 -33.12
N ILE A 505 -2.70 -46.89 -32.06
CA ILE A 505 -1.29 -46.50 -31.93
C ILE A 505 -0.60 -47.45 -30.96
N ARG A 506 0.52 -48.04 -31.36
CA ARG A 506 1.30 -48.91 -30.46
C ARG A 506 1.85 -48.07 -29.31
N GLN A 507 1.42 -48.39 -28.09
CA GLN A 507 1.88 -47.73 -26.88
C GLN A 507 3.34 -48.10 -26.61
N MET A 508 4.21 -47.09 -26.55
CA MET A 508 5.58 -47.25 -26.10
C MET A 508 5.64 -47.11 -24.57
N GLN A 509 6.43 -47.95 -23.90
CA GLN A 509 6.67 -47.83 -22.46
C GLN A 509 7.47 -46.55 -22.18
N GLN A 510 6.83 -45.58 -21.53
CA GLN A 510 7.45 -44.29 -21.21
C GLN A 510 7.23 -43.96 -19.74
N GLY A 511 8.33 -43.60 -19.04
CA GLY A 511 8.27 -43.10 -17.67
C GLY A 511 7.72 -41.67 -17.59
N LYS A 512 7.62 -41.15 -16.36
CA LYS A 512 7.18 -39.77 -16.12
C LYS A 512 8.09 -38.77 -16.85
N LEU A 513 7.53 -38.00 -17.77
CA LEU A 513 8.22 -36.92 -18.47
C LEU A 513 8.28 -35.68 -17.59
N ASN A 514 9.26 -34.82 -17.82
CA ASN A 514 9.43 -33.57 -17.08
C ASN A 514 9.85 -32.46 -18.04
N ALA A 515 9.07 -31.37 -18.10
CA ALA A 515 9.30 -30.29 -19.04
C ALA A 515 9.02 -28.92 -18.40
N PRO A 516 9.55 -27.81 -18.95
CA PRO A 516 9.20 -26.47 -18.50
C PRO A 516 7.68 -26.26 -18.49
N GLN A 517 7.16 -25.61 -17.44
CA GLN A 517 5.72 -25.43 -17.27
C GLN A 517 5.07 -24.58 -18.38
N ILE A 518 5.88 -23.77 -19.06
CA ILE A 518 5.46 -22.94 -20.19
C ILE A 518 5.36 -23.73 -21.50
N LEU A 519 5.82 -25.00 -21.56
CA LEU A 519 5.84 -25.78 -22.79
C LEU A 519 4.41 -25.90 -23.37
N ARG A 520 4.26 -25.52 -24.65
CA ARG A 520 2.97 -25.58 -25.36
C ARG A 520 2.62 -26.98 -25.81
N ALA A 521 1.33 -27.29 -25.87
CA ALA A 521 0.80 -28.57 -26.35
C ALA A 521 1.34 -28.98 -27.74
N ARG A 522 1.53 -28.02 -28.66
CA ARG A 522 2.13 -28.29 -29.98
C ARG A 522 3.52 -28.94 -29.90
N LYS A 523 4.35 -28.56 -28.92
CA LYS A 523 5.68 -29.14 -28.73
C LYS A 523 5.61 -30.52 -28.09
N VAL A 524 4.59 -30.81 -27.30
CA VAL A 524 4.31 -32.17 -26.78
C VAL A 524 3.93 -33.10 -27.94
N LEU A 525 3.11 -32.64 -28.88
CA LEU A 525 2.79 -33.42 -30.09
C LEU A 525 3.99 -33.63 -31.00
N HIS A 526 4.83 -32.60 -31.16
CA HIS A 526 6.07 -32.74 -31.91
C HIS A 526 7.02 -33.77 -31.26
N TYR A 527 7.11 -33.78 -29.93
CA TYR A 527 7.82 -34.82 -29.19
C TYR A 527 7.23 -36.21 -29.44
N ALA A 528 5.90 -36.35 -29.39
CA ALA A 528 5.22 -37.62 -29.67
C ALA A 528 5.56 -38.14 -31.07
N MET A 529 5.46 -37.28 -32.10
CA MET A 529 5.75 -37.67 -33.47
C MET A 529 7.21 -38.10 -33.67
N THR A 530 8.15 -37.28 -33.21
CA THR A 530 9.59 -37.46 -33.50
C THR A 530 10.29 -38.44 -32.58
N LYS A 531 9.98 -38.45 -31.28
CA LYS A 531 10.68 -39.28 -30.28
C LYS A 531 10.00 -40.61 -30.03
N LEU A 532 8.69 -40.70 -30.21
CA LEU A 532 7.97 -41.98 -30.14
C LEU A 532 7.84 -42.66 -31.51
N GLN A 533 8.46 -42.09 -32.54
CA GLN A 533 8.53 -42.63 -33.92
C GLN A 533 7.14 -42.93 -34.52
N LEU A 534 6.15 -42.08 -34.22
CA LEU A 534 4.77 -42.25 -34.69
C LEU A 534 4.60 -41.94 -36.18
N ASP A 535 5.57 -41.26 -36.78
CA ASP A 535 5.71 -41.02 -38.22
C ASP A 535 5.67 -42.32 -39.03
N THR A 536 6.22 -43.40 -38.48
CA THR A 536 6.16 -44.75 -39.09
C THR A 536 4.77 -45.40 -39.00
N GLN A 537 3.93 -44.95 -38.08
CA GLN A 537 2.61 -45.52 -37.76
C GLN A 537 1.45 -44.72 -38.38
N ILE A 538 1.73 -43.64 -39.13
CA ILE A 538 0.68 -42.81 -39.75
C ILE A 538 -0.19 -43.70 -40.66
N PRO A 539 -1.51 -43.79 -40.39
CA PRO A 539 -2.44 -44.53 -41.23
C PRO A 539 -2.39 -44.05 -42.68
N ALA A 540 -2.41 -44.97 -43.65
CA ALA A 540 -2.33 -44.63 -45.07
C ALA A 540 -3.40 -43.63 -45.52
N LYS A 541 -4.58 -43.66 -44.89
CA LYS A 541 -5.71 -42.75 -45.15
C LYS A 541 -5.45 -41.29 -44.78
N LEU A 542 -4.49 -41.03 -43.90
CA LEU A 542 -4.14 -39.69 -43.42
C LEU A 542 -2.94 -39.08 -44.17
N LYS A 543 -2.14 -39.88 -44.89
CA LYS A 543 -0.95 -39.41 -45.60
C LYS A 543 -1.33 -38.52 -46.78
N ARG A 544 -0.92 -37.24 -46.77
CA ARG A 544 -1.11 -36.27 -47.86
C ARG A 544 0.20 -35.54 -48.19
N PRO A 545 0.44 -35.19 -49.47
CA PRO A 545 1.68 -34.51 -49.89
C PRO A 545 1.83 -33.08 -49.35
N ASP A 546 0.73 -32.43 -48.97
CA ASP A 546 0.70 -31.02 -48.55
C ASP A 546 0.87 -30.82 -47.03
N VAL A 547 0.95 -31.90 -46.26
CA VAL A 547 0.86 -31.89 -44.79
C VAL A 547 2.23 -32.20 -44.17
N ARG A 548 2.77 -31.24 -43.41
CA ARG A 548 4.17 -31.30 -42.95
C ARG A 548 4.33 -31.33 -41.43
N GLU A 549 3.31 -30.97 -40.65
CA GLU A 549 3.47 -30.77 -39.20
C GLU A 549 2.78 -31.84 -38.35
N PRO A 550 3.34 -32.21 -37.18
CA PRO A 550 2.79 -33.26 -36.30
C PRO A 550 1.34 -33.06 -35.88
N PHE A 551 0.93 -31.81 -35.64
CA PHE A 551 -0.41 -31.44 -35.20
C PHE A 551 -1.45 -31.48 -36.33
N ASP A 552 -1.06 -31.70 -37.57
CA ASP A 552 -2.00 -31.96 -38.66
C ASP A 552 -2.60 -33.37 -38.55
N TYR A 553 -1.83 -34.31 -37.97
CA TYR A 553 -2.22 -35.72 -37.83
C TYR A 553 -2.75 -36.05 -36.43
N LEU A 554 -2.14 -35.46 -35.41
CA LEU A 554 -2.42 -35.77 -34.00
C LEU A 554 -3.22 -34.66 -33.33
N GLU A 555 -4.05 -35.07 -32.38
CA GLU A 555 -4.63 -34.20 -31.36
C GLU A 555 -4.22 -34.66 -29.96
N LEU A 556 -4.04 -33.68 -29.07
CA LEU A 556 -3.70 -33.90 -27.68
C LEU A 556 -4.99 -33.82 -26.85
N VAL A 557 -5.22 -34.79 -25.99
CA VAL A 557 -6.41 -34.92 -25.15
C VAL A 557 -5.98 -34.99 -23.69
N CYS A 558 -6.71 -34.32 -22.81
CA CYS A 558 -6.56 -34.44 -21.37
C CYS A 558 -7.95 -34.46 -20.75
N ASN A 559 -8.26 -35.49 -19.95
CA ASN A 559 -9.55 -35.62 -19.28
C ASN A 559 -10.75 -35.49 -20.26
N GLU A 560 -10.72 -36.25 -21.36
CA GLU A 560 -11.75 -36.25 -22.42
C GLU A 560 -11.93 -34.92 -23.17
N ARG A 561 -11.03 -33.94 -23.00
CA ARG A 561 -11.08 -32.66 -23.71
C ARG A 561 -9.87 -32.50 -24.62
N ILE A 562 -10.11 -32.05 -25.85
CA ILE A 562 -9.04 -31.68 -26.79
C ILE A 562 -8.35 -30.43 -26.25
N VAL A 563 -7.03 -30.50 -26.13
CA VAL A 563 -6.19 -29.42 -25.62
C VAL A 563 -5.80 -28.49 -26.77
N PRO A 564 -6.05 -27.17 -26.67
CA PRO A 564 -5.58 -26.21 -27.67
C PRO A 564 -4.06 -26.22 -27.81
N LEU A 565 -3.56 -26.11 -29.05
CA LEU A 565 -2.13 -26.24 -29.37
C LEU A 565 -1.23 -25.19 -28.71
N ASP A 566 -1.79 -24.00 -28.42
CA ASP A 566 -1.09 -22.89 -27.77
C ASP A 566 -1.15 -22.94 -26.24
N MET A 567 -1.96 -23.83 -25.66
CA MET A 567 -2.09 -23.94 -24.21
C MET A 567 -0.81 -24.54 -23.61
N ASN A 568 -0.33 -23.95 -22.51
CA ASN A 568 0.87 -24.40 -21.80
C ASN A 568 0.56 -25.48 -20.74
N LEU A 569 1.56 -26.28 -20.36
CA LEU A 569 1.41 -27.35 -19.38
C LEU A 569 0.87 -26.87 -18.03
N MET A 570 1.24 -25.67 -17.58
CA MET A 570 0.69 -25.06 -16.37
C MET A 570 -0.84 -24.91 -16.43
N THR A 571 -1.34 -24.34 -17.53
CA THR A 571 -2.76 -24.08 -17.75
C THR A 571 -3.53 -25.39 -17.88
N ILE A 572 -2.97 -26.36 -18.63
CA ILE A 572 -3.56 -27.70 -18.76
C ILE A 572 -3.67 -28.37 -17.38
N ARG A 573 -2.61 -28.33 -16.58
CA ARG A 573 -2.58 -28.92 -15.22
C ARG A 573 -3.62 -28.29 -14.29
N LYS A 574 -3.88 -26.98 -14.38
CA LYS A 574 -4.81 -26.29 -13.49
C LYS A 574 -6.27 -26.45 -13.90
N TYR A 575 -6.60 -26.31 -15.19
CA TYR A 575 -8.00 -26.19 -15.64
C TYR A 575 -8.54 -27.40 -16.39
N VAL A 576 -7.67 -28.23 -16.98
CA VAL A 576 -8.11 -29.36 -17.82
C VAL A 576 -7.92 -30.68 -17.10
N ALA A 577 -6.80 -30.84 -16.40
CA ALA A 577 -6.48 -32.06 -15.68
C ALA A 577 -7.45 -32.32 -14.52
N LYS A 578 -7.84 -33.58 -14.36
CA LYS A 578 -8.68 -34.03 -13.24
C LYS A 578 -7.92 -34.07 -11.92
N ASN A 579 -6.64 -34.44 -11.97
CA ASN A 579 -5.72 -34.44 -10.83
C ASN A 579 -4.47 -33.62 -11.19
N PRO A 580 -4.23 -32.47 -10.53
CA PRO A 580 -3.06 -31.63 -10.80
C PRO A 580 -1.72 -32.30 -10.50
N ASP A 581 -1.67 -33.23 -9.54
CA ASP A 581 -0.43 -33.89 -9.10
C ASP A 581 0.04 -34.98 -10.09
N GLU A 582 -0.88 -35.46 -10.92
CA GLU A 582 -0.65 -36.52 -11.90
C GLU A 582 -1.23 -36.11 -13.26
N LEU A 583 -0.54 -35.17 -13.93
CA LEU A 583 -0.91 -34.73 -15.26
C LEU A 583 -0.74 -35.87 -16.27
N VAL A 584 -1.85 -36.38 -16.81
CA VAL A 584 -1.86 -37.38 -17.88
C VAL A 584 -2.36 -36.74 -19.16
N LEU A 585 -1.52 -36.80 -20.19
CA LEU A 585 -1.82 -36.35 -21.54
C LEU A 585 -1.94 -37.57 -22.45
N GLN A 586 -2.95 -37.56 -23.30
CA GLN A 586 -3.19 -38.61 -24.28
C GLN A 586 -3.08 -38.03 -25.68
N TYR A 587 -2.54 -38.80 -26.63
CA TYR A 587 -2.52 -38.42 -28.04
C TYR A 587 -3.33 -39.44 -28.86
N ARG A 588 -4.01 -38.95 -29.91
CA ARG A 588 -4.71 -39.79 -30.89
C ARG A 588 -4.73 -39.16 -32.27
N TRP A 589 -5.05 -39.94 -33.29
CA TRP A 589 -5.26 -39.45 -34.65
C TRP A 589 -6.53 -38.59 -34.72
N LYS A 590 -6.51 -37.50 -35.49
CA LYS A 590 -7.68 -36.64 -35.69
C LYS A 590 -8.80 -37.37 -36.45
N GLU A 591 -9.99 -37.45 -35.86
CA GLU A 591 -11.16 -38.12 -36.45
C GLU A 591 -11.79 -37.34 -37.63
N SER A 592 -11.64 -36.01 -37.67
CA SER A 592 -12.26 -35.16 -38.71
C SER A 592 -11.71 -35.42 -40.12
N MET A 593 -10.58 -36.10 -40.24
CA MET A 593 -10.00 -36.54 -41.52
C MET A 593 -10.43 -37.96 -41.93
N ALA A 594 -11.08 -38.73 -41.05
CA ALA A 594 -11.48 -40.12 -41.31
C ALA A 594 -12.91 -40.25 -41.90
N LYS A 595 -13.75 -39.20 -41.82
CA LYS A 595 -15.16 -39.26 -42.26
C LYS A 595 -15.43 -38.89 -43.72
N SER A 596 -14.44 -38.43 -44.50
CA SER A 596 -14.68 -38.01 -45.90
C SER A 596 -14.96 -39.14 -46.89
N ASP A 597 -14.78 -40.41 -46.52
CA ASP A 597 -15.02 -41.57 -47.42
C ASP A 597 -16.30 -42.36 -47.12
N SER A 598 -17.17 -41.87 -46.23
CA SER A 598 -18.45 -42.55 -45.92
C SER A 598 -19.67 -41.95 -46.62
N ALA A 599 -19.51 -40.96 -47.50
CA ALA A 599 -20.61 -40.32 -48.23
C ALA A 599 -20.42 -40.36 -49.76
N VAL A 600 -20.04 -41.51 -50.32
CA VAL A 600 -20.28 -41.82 -51.75
C VAL A 600 -20.70 -43.28 -51.91
N LYS A 601 -21.82 -43.66 -51.29
CA LYS A 601 -22.64 -44.82 -51.70
C LYS A 601 -24.10 -44.54 -51.33
N GLY A 602 -24.87 -44.02 -52.29
CA GLY A 602 -26.34 -43.99 -52.21
C GLY A 602 -26.94 -42.76 -52.88
N PHE A 603 -27.73 -43.00 -53.94
CA PHE A 603 -28.50 -42.06 -54.77
C PHE A 603 -27.65 -41.19 -55.72
N ALA A 604 -27.73 -41.27 -57.05
CA ALA A 604 -28.70 -41.86 -57.98
C ALA A 604 -27.98 -42.44 -59.21
#